data_AF-D7N7Q4-F1
#
_entry.id   AF-D7N7Q4-F1
#
_cell.length_a   1.000
_cell.length_b   1.000
_cell.length_c   1.000
_cell.angle_alpha   90.00
_cell.angle_beta   90.00
_cell.angle_gamma   90.00
#
_symmetry.space_group_name_H-M   'P 1'
#
loop_
_entity.id
_entity.type
_entity.pdbx_description
1 polymer ?
#
loop_
_entity_poly.entity_id
_entity_poly.type
_entity_poly.pdbx_seq_one_letter_code
_entity_poly.pdbx_strand_id
1 'polypeptide(L)'
;MGTKNIILFSLLYAVLYFVIDELSYDAFLDDWHVYTFPLIIAAILFVLFKSFIAVVLNKKKLPILLLVPSIALIGFSVFTLLFFNKSSTDSAMKIAETGTKKLDGNINYSAASYEYGQDLKDTVSLMKYVNYSGTTKKIRDKYFGRSLGAVPIKGKVWYPENKENSPVLFITHGNHRFTEQNYLGYDYLGKYLARRGIIVVSVDMNMLNGFLKYGVGKENDARAILLLENIKYVLKENKDSKSEYYNLIDESQVAIAGHSRGGEAVVAAQNFNVLEYNPDNGDKLDYNFNIKAVASIAPTEGQYNPSNKALAMKDVNFFTIHGSHDKDVEGFDGMVLYNNVKFSEGSNNFKSAVYVGYANHGQFNEKWGSADADPPYSLFVNTPALISEESQQEIICEYMYSFLANSFGFINDRGLFKNPYKYAMPKTFYYSRYSDDTFESICDFEEDYDLTTFKYGTSKFNGFNSMYESDKKIGNSSSDTCLNLRYSGSGDYELLFDTAPKVKKYLQVDIANEEKLELYNKVNFKIRLTDKYGNESEVNISDYITLYPKVKVEKSKLQFISNEYDYNGSYQTLRIPISDFKTKSKINLNEIRYLNFIFKGESGKISIDNIGFSD
;
A
#
# COMPACT_ATOMS: atom_id res chain seq x y z
N MET A 1 -11.31 17.85 -49.79
CA MET A 1 -10.87 18.92 -48.86
C MET A 1 -9.92 19.84 -49.62
N GLY A 2 -10.03 21.18 -49.49
CA GLY A 2 -9.01 22.07 -50.04
C GLY A 2 -7.70 22.02 -49.22
N THR A 3 -6.57 22.41 -49.81
CA THR A 3 -5.22 22.33 -49.19
C THR A 3 -5.15 22.96 -47.80
N LYS A 4 -5.81 24.10 -47.58
CA LYS A 4 -5.88 24.76 -46.26
C LYS A 4 -6.57 23.90 -45.19
N ASN A 5 -7.59 23.12 -45.56
CA ASN A 5 -8.30 22.25 -44.62
C ASN A 5 -7.47 21.04 -44.22
N ILE A 6 -6.66 20.51 -45.16
CA ILE A 6 -5.72 19.42 -44.87
C ILE A 6 -4.68 19.92 -43.86
N ILE A 7 -4.10 21.11 -44.09
CA ILE A 7 -3.11 21.70 -43.17
C ILE A 7 -3.69 21.91 -41.76
N LEU A 8 -4.88 22.53 -41.63
CA LEU A 8 -5.50 22.72 -40.30
C LEU A 8 -5.83 21.41 -39.60
N PHE A 9 -6.34 20.41 -40.34
CA PHE A 9 -6.63 19.10 -39.78
C PHE A 9 -5.36 18.40 -39.30
N SER A 10 -4.32 18.39 -40.13
CA SER A 10 -3.02 17.80 -39.78
C SER A 10 -2.37 18.50 -38.59
N LEU A 11 -2.48 19.83 -38.46
CA LEU A 11 -2.01 20.56 -37.29
C LEU A 11 -2.80 20.22 -36.03
N LEU A 12 -4.14 20.17 -36.11
CA LEU A 12 -4.99 19.78 -34.98
C LEU A 12 -4.66 18.35 -34.54
N TYR A 13 -4.55 17.43 -35.49
CA TYR A 13 -4.13 16.06 -35.22
C TYR A 13 -2.74 16.01 -34.58
N ALA A 14 -1.76 16.72 -35.12
CA ALA A 14 -0.39 16.73 -34.58
C ALA A 14 -0.33 17.28 -33.15
N VAL A 15 -1.11 18.33 -32.84
CA VAL A 15 -1.20 18.88 -31.47
C VAL A 15 -1.86 17.87 -30.53
N LEU A 16 -3.01 17.30 -30.92
CA LEU A 16 -3.70 16.30 -30.10
C LEU A 16 -2.84 15.03 -29.94
N TYR A 17 -2.13 14.61 -30.98
CA TYR A 17 -1.19 13.51 -30.94
C TYR A 17 -0.06 13.82 -29.97
N PHE A 18 0.60 14.97 -30.08
CA PHE A 18 1.68 15.34 -29.15
C PHE A 18 1.21 15.38 -27.70
N VAL A 19 0.01 15.91 -27.45
CA VAL A 19 -0.60 15.91 -26.12
C VAL A 19 -0.86 14.47 -25.66
N ILE A 20 -1.53 13.64 -26.46
CA ILE A 20 -1.88 12.25 -26.10
C ILE A 20 -0.64 11.36 -25.99
N ASP A 21 0.41 11.59 -26.78
CA ASP A 21 1.69 10.88 -26.77
C ASP A 21 2.47 11.19 -25.49
N GLU A 22 2.60 12.47 -25.11
CA GLU A 22 3.17 12.88 -23.81
C GLU A 22 2.41 12.28 -22.62
N LEU A 23 1.10 12.08 -22.78
CA LEU A 23 0.21 11.52 -21.78
C LEU A 23 0.28 9.98 -21.73
N SER A 24 0.44 9.31 -22.87
CA SER A 24 0.38 7.85 -22.99
C SER A 24 1.47 7.08 -22.25
N TYR A 25 2.46 7.78 -21.70
CA TYR A 25 3.53 7.21 -20.89
C TYR A 25 3.02 6.47 -19.63
N ASP A 26 1.85 6.83 -19.09
CA ASP A 26 1.26 6.21 -17.87
C ASP A 26 0.21 5.12 -18.15
N ALA A 27 0.49 4.21 -19.10
CA ALA A 27 -0.07 2.85 -19.20
C ALA A 27 -1.58 2.64 -19.52
N PHE A 28 -2.35 3.64 -19.94
CA PHE A 28 -3.78 3.40 -20.29
C PHE A 28 -4.06 3.03 -21.76
N LEU A 29 -3.10 3.17 -22.67
CA LEU A 29 -3.33 3.07 -24.12
C LEU A 29 -2.32 2.15 -24.79
N ASP A 30 -2.77 1.09 -25.46
CA ASP A 30 -1.89 0.36 -26.39
C ASP A 30 -1.29 1.35 -27.41
N ASP A 31 -0.08 1.09 -27.89
CA ASP A 31 0.67 1.95 -28.83
C ASP A 31 -0.18 2.46 -30.02
N TRP A 32 -1.12 1.66 -30.50
CA TRP A 32 -1.98 2.05 -31.64
C TRP A 32 -3.05 3.09 -31.27
N HIS A 33 -3.53 3.13 -30.02
CA HIS A 33 -4.52 4.09 -29.53
C HIS A 33 -3.95 5.51 -29.49
N VAL A 34 -2.63 5.65 -29.26
CA VAL A 34 -1.91 6.94 -29.30
C VAL A 34 -2.07 7.62 -30.66
N TYR A 35 -2.22 6.86 -31.74
CA TYR A 35 -2.45 7.40 -33.08
C TYR A 35 -3.93 7.56 -33.43
N THR A 36 -4.80 6.64 -33.00
CA THR A 36 -6.21 6.60 -33.43
C THR A 36 -7.10 7.54 -32.63
N PHE A 37 -6.90 7.69 -31.32
CA PHE A 37 -7.69 8.63 -30.50
C PHE A 37 -7.53 10.09 -30.90
N PRO A 38 -6.31 10.64 -31.07
CA PRO A 38 -6.18 12.00 -31.55
C PRO A 38 -6.80 12.20 -32.94
N LEU A 39 -6.77 11.17 -33.80
CA LEU A 39 -7.33 11.22 -35.14
C LEU A 39 -8.87 11.33 -35.10
N ILE A 40 -9.50 10.50 -34.27
CA ILE A 40 -10.96 10.51 -34.07
C ILE A 40 -11.41 11.85 -33.46
N ILE A 41 -10.72 12.32 -32.41
CA ILE A 41 -11.03 13.61 -31.77
C ILE A 41 -10.83 14.75 -32.77
N ALA A 42 -9.73 14.76 -33.52
CA ALA A 42 -9.49 15.75 -34.56
C ALA A 42 -10.60 15.73 -35.61
N ALA A 43 -11.08 14.55 -36.04
CA ALA A 43 -12.17 14.42 -37.01
C ALA A 43 -13.47 15.00 -36.48
N ILE A 44 -13.87 14.65 -35.25
CA ILE A 44 -15.09 15.16 -34.61
C ILE A 44 -15.03 16.68 -34.46
N LEU A 45 -13.95 17.22 -33.91
CA LEU A 45 -13.77 18.66 -33.73
C LEU A 45 -13.74 19.38 -35.08
N PHE A 46 -13.07 18.81 -36.09
CA PHE A 46 -13.01 19.43 -37.41
C PHE A 46 -14.38 19.45 -38.10
N VAL A 47 -15.15 18.37 -38.00
CA VAL A 47 -16.54 18.31 -38.50
C VAL A 47 -17.42 19.31 -37.75
N LEU A 48 -17.31 19.39 -36.41
CA LEU A 48 -18.02 20.37 -35.59
C LEU A 48 -17.74 21.80 -36.06
N PHE A 49 -16.47 22.22 -36.10
CA PHE A 49 -16.09 23.59 -36.45
C PHE A 49 -16.48 23.95 -37.89
N LYS A 50 -16.29 23.04 -38.86
CA LYS A 50 -16.69 23.29 -40.24
C LYS A 50 -18.20 23.39 -40.40
N SER A 51 -18.95 22.54 -39.70
CA SER A 51 -20.41 22.55 -39.74
C SER A 51 -20.95 23.81 -39.06
N PHE A 52 -20.33 24.23 -37.96
CA PHE A 52 -20.64 25.48 -37.26
C PHE A 52 -20.40 26.71 -38.16
N ILE A 53 -19.22 26.82 -38.78
CA ILE A 53 -18.91 27.91 -39.72
C ILE A 53 -19.91 27.91 -40.88
N ALA A 54 -20.24 26.74 -41.43
CA ALA A 54 -21.14 26.65 -42.57
C ALA A 54 -22.58 27.06 -42.21
N VAL A 55 -23.08 26.70 -41.03
CA VAL A 55 -24.43 27.06 -40.55
C VAL A 55 -24.50 28.52 -40.10
N VAL A 56 -23.58 28.95 -39.24
CA VAL A 56 -23.66 30.25 -38.54
C VAL A 56 -23.19 31.39 -39.42
N LEU A 57 -22.00 31.24 -40.04
CA LEU A 57 -21.36 32.29 -40.83
C LEU A 57 -21.83 32.25 -42.29
N ASN A 58 -21.86 31.06 -42.90
CA ASN A 58 -22.19 30.92 -44.33
C ASN A 58 -23.68 30.65 -44.59
N LYS A 59 -24.53 30.60 -43.54
CA LYS A 59 -25.99 30.43 -43.60
C LYS A 59 -26.47 29.20 -44.39
N LYS A 60 -25.66 28.14 -44.47
CA LYS A 60 -26.03 26.87 -45.13
C LYS A 60 -26.85 25.99 -44.19
N LYS A 61 -27.95 25.41 -44.69
CA LYS A 61 -28.85 24.59 -43.87
C LYS A 61 -28.40 23.13 -43.71
N LEU A 62 -27.91 22.51 -44.77
CA LEU A 62 -27.56 21.07 -44.78
C LEU A 62 -26.51 20.63 -43.74
N PRO A 63 -25.45 21.42 -43.43
CA PRO A 63 -24.44 21.03 -42.44
C PRO A 63 -24.97 20.90 -41.00
N ILE A 64 -26.22 21.32 -40.73
CA ILE A 64 -26.84 21.11 -39.43
C ILE A 64 -26.95 19.62 -39.06
N LEU A 65 -27.06 18.74 -40.07
CA LEU A 65 -27.10 17.28 -39.91
C LEU A 65 -25.80 16.70 -39.34
N LEU A 66 -24.68 17.42 -39.47
CA LEU A 66 -23.40 17.04 -38.88
C LEU A 66 -23.10 17.84 -37.62
N LEU A 67 -23.54 19.10 -37.55
CA LEU A 67 -23.35 19.97 -36.39
C LEU A 67 -24.05 19.41 -35.15
N VAL A 68 -25.33 19.05 -35.25
CA VAL A 68 -26.13 18.62 -34.09
C VAL A 68 -25.58 17.31 -33.49
N PRO A 69 -25.29 16.25 -34.26
CA PRO A 69 -24.70 15.04 -33.69
C PRO A 69 -23.31 15.28 -33.10
N SER A 70 -22.48 16.13 -33.71
CA SER A 70 -21.15 16.45 -33.17
C SER A 70 -21.24 17.20 -31.84
N ILE A 71 -22.18 18.14 -31.71
CA ILE A 71 -22.46 18.82 -30.42
C ILE A 71 -22.98 17.83 -29.39
N ALA A 72 -23.92 16.95 -29.77
CA ALA A 72 -24.47 15.95 -28.88
C ALA A 72 -23.40 14.97 -28.40
N LEU A 73 -22.48 14.54 -29.28
CA LEU A 73 -21.39 13.63 -28.93
C LEU A 73 -20.40 14.26 -27.95
N ILE A 74 -19.97 15.50 -28.21
CA ILE A 74 -19.09 16.25 -27.30
C ILE A 74 -19.81 16.54 -25.99
N GLY A 75 -21.06 16.98 -26.06
CA GLY A 75 -21.90 17.26 -24.89
C GLY A 75 -22.10 16.03 -24.02
N PHE A 76 -22.37 14.87 -24.63
CA PHE A 76 -22.48 13.58 -23.93
C PHE A 76 -21.14 13.18 -23.30
N SER A 77 -20.02 13.35 -24.00
CA SER A 77 -18.68 13.04 -23.48
C SER A 77 -18.29 13.93 -22.30
N VAL A 78 -18.60 15.23 -22.38
CA VAL A 78 -18.40 16.17 -21.27
C VAL A 78 -19.35 15.85 -20.12
N PHE A 79 -20.61 15.51 -20.43
CA PHE A 79 -21.60 15.15 -19.43
C PHE A 79 -21.19 13.89 -18.66
N THR A 80 -20.74 12.83 -19.34
CA THR A 80 -20.25 11.61 -18.68
C THR A 80 -19.01 11.89 -17.84
N LEU A 81 -18.08 12.72 -18.31
CA LEU A 81 -16.91 13.11 -17.53
C LEU A 81 -17.25 13.91 -16.27
N LEU A 82 -18.23 14.81 -16.33
CA LEU A 82 -18.57 15.70 -15.22
C LEU A 82 -19.58 15.12 -14.23
N PHE A 83 -20.53 14.31 -14.69
CA PHE A 83 -21.70 13.92 -13.89
C PHE A 83 -21.81 12.43 -13.59
N PHE A 84 -20.94 11.58 -14.18
CA PHE A 84 -20.97 10.15 -13.89
C PHE A 84 -20.17 9.83 -12.63
N ASN A 85 -20.86 9.78 -11.49
CA ASN A 85 -20.29 9.67 -10.13
C ASN A 85 -20.85 8.48 -9.34
N LYS A 86 -21.10 7.34 -10.01
CA LYS A 86 -21.61 6.15 -9.32
C LYS A 86 -20.49 5.52 -8.49
N SER A 87 -20.84 5.00 -7.31
CA SER A 87 -19.89 4.41 -6.38
C SER A 87 -20.56 3.34 -5.52
N SER A 88 -19.85 2.24 -5.28
CA SER A 88 -20.21 1.18 -4.34
C SER A 88 -19.82 1.49 -2.90
N THR A 89 -19.03 2.54 -2.67
CA THR A 89 -18.50 2.94 -1.37
C THR A 89 -19.62 3.14 -0.35
N ASP A 90 -20.72 3.80 -0.72
CA ASP A 90 -21.88 3.98 0.18
C ASP A 90 -22.48 2.66 0.67
N SER A 91 -22.47 1.62 -0.16
CA SER A 91 -23.00 0.30 0.23
C SER A 91 -22.04 -0.38 1.20
N ALA A 92 -20.74 -0.31 0.94
CA ALA A 92 -19.72 -0.82 1.87
C ALA A 92 -19.73 -0.05 3.20
N MET A 93 -19.86 1.27 3.17
CA MET A 93 -19.93 2.12 4.36
C MET A 93 -21.19 1.85 5.18
N LYS A 94 -22.23 1.20 4.67
CA LYS A 94 -23.36 0.75 5.51
C LYS A 94 -23.04 -0.49 6.33
N ILE A 95 -22.16 -1.35 5.82
CA ILE A 95 -21.82 -2.66 6.40
C ILE A 95 -20.53 -2.61 7.23
N ALA A 96 -19.62 -1.69 6.94
CA ALA A 96 -18.41 -1.48 7.72
C ALA A 96 -18.75 -1.22 9.20
N GLU A 97 -18.12 -1.96 10.09
CA GLU A 97 -18.27 -1.79 11.54
C GLU A 97 -17.05 -1.00 12.04
N THR A 98 -17.22 -0.30 13.17
CA THR A 98 -16.12 0.37 13.88
C THR A 98 -16.34 0.14 15.36
N GLY A 99 -15.24 0.05 16.11
CA GLY A 99 -15.30 -0.15 17.54
C GLY A 99 -15.41 1.17 18.29
N THR A 100 -15.29 1.09 19.61
CA THR A 100 -15.39 2.26 20.50
C THR A 100 -14.10 2.53 21.26
N LYS A 101 -13.14 1.60 21.24
CA LYS A 101 -11.85 1.77 21.93
C LYS A 101 -11.06 2.87 21.23
N LYS A 102 -10.74 3.94 21.95
CA LYS A 102 -9.84 4.97 21.46
C LYS A 102 -8.39 4.50 21.59
N LEU A 103 -7.52 4.96 20.71
CA LEU A 103 -6.09 4.73 20.85
C LEU A 103 -5.52 5.58 21.99
N ASP A 104 -4.67 4.97 22.81
CA ASP A 104 -3.95 5.65 23.88
C ASP A 104 -2.84 6.52 23.28
N GLY A 105 -3.14 7.80 23.08
CA GLY A 105 -2.20 8.76 22.51
C GLY A 105 -2.42 10.15 23.06
N ASN A 106 -2.01 10.37 24.32
CA ASN A 106 -2.10 11.68 24.95
C ASN A 106 -1.29 12.71 24.14
N ILE A 107 -1.97 13.77 23.74
CA ILE A 107 -1.33 14.95 23.16
C ILE A 107 -0.68 15.70 24.31
N ASN A 108 0.64 15.58 24.40
CA ASN A 108 1.42 16.11 25.52
C ASN A 108 2.24 17.36 25.13
N TYR A 109 2.41 17.60 23.83
CA TYR A 109 3.30 18.63 23.33
C TYR A 109 2.61 19.47 22.24
N SER A 110 3.07 20.71 22.09
CA SER A 110 2.91 21.48 20.85
C SER A 110 3.91 20.97 19.81
N ALA A 111 3.57 21.10 18.53
CA ALA A 111 4.47 20.75 17.43
C ALA A 111 5.05 22.02 16.81
N ALA A 112 6.37 22.09 16.72
CA ALA A 112 7.11 23.07 15.92
C ALA A 112 7.71 22.39 14.68
N SER A 113 8.16 23.19 13.72
CA SER A 113 8.79 22.68 12.50
C SER A 113 9.78 23.66 11.89
N TYR A 114 10.79 23.14 11.20
CA TYR A 114 11.70 23.91 10.35
C TYR A 114 12.14 23.07 9.15
N GLU A 115 12.77 23.71 8.17
CA GLU A 115 13.37 23.03 7.02
C GLU A 115 14.89 23.17 7.03
N TYR A 116 15.61 22.07 6.83
CA TYR A 116 17.08 22.04 6.78
C TYR A 116 17.59 21.97 5.34
N GLY A 117 18.87 22.32 5.13
CA GLY A 117 19.51 22.22 3.82
C GLY A 117 19.05 23.27 2.79
N GLN A 118 18.46 24.38 3.24
CA GLN A 118 17.94 25.43 2.34
C GLN A 118 19.04 26.21 1.58
N ASP A 119 20.27 26.22 2.09
CA ASP A 119 21.41 26.82 1.40
C ASP A 119 22.03 25.90 0.33
N LEU A 120 21.57 24.65 0.26
CA LEU A 120 21.93 23.63 -0.72
C LEU A 120 23.44 23.33 -0.79
N LYS A 121 24.18 23.52 0.32
CA LYS A 121 25.64 23.34 0.41
C LYS A 121 26.04 21.89 0.63
N ASP A 122 25.41 21.21 1.60
CA ASP A 122 25.67 19.80 1.86
C ASP A 122 25.02 18.94 0.78
N THR A 123 25.82 18.12 0.11
CA THR A 123 25.36 17.34 -1.04
C THR A 123 25.95 15.94 -1.05
N VAL A 124 25.23 15.02 -1.70
CA VAL A 124 25.66 13.65 -1.99
C VAL A 124 25.62 13.41 -3.51
N SER A 125 26.60 12.64 -4.02
CA SER A 125 26.59 12.19 -5.40
C SER A 125 25.81 10.89 -5.53
N LEU A 126 24.76 10.90 -6.36
CA LEU A 126 23.93 9.72 -6.64
C LEU A 126 24.19 9.12 -8.03
N MET A 127 25.11 9.69 -8.81
CA MET A 127 25.38 9.29 -10.20
C MET A 127 25.68 7.80 -10.40
N LYS A 128 26.22 7.12 -9.38
CA LYS A 128 26.57 5.69 -9.45
C LYS A 128 25.36 4.75 -9.35
N TYR A 129 24.24 5.25 -8.85
CA TYR A 129 23.05 4.44 -8.54
C TYR A 129 21.96 4.58 -9.60
N VAL A 130 22.13 5.46 -10.60
CA VAL A 130 21.05 5.85 -11.49
C VAL A 130 21.49 5.89 -12.94
N ASN A 131 20.59 5.52 -13.83
CA ASN A 131 20.78 5.73 -15.26
C ASN A 131 20.40 7.17 -15.63
N TYR A 132 21.40 8.05 -15.71
CA TYR A 132 21.19 9.49 -15.90
C TYR A 132 22.00 10.07 -17.06
N SER A 133 21.40 10.18 -18.24
CA SER A 133 22.07 10.63 -19.46
C SER A 133 21.14 11.35 -20.46
N GLY A 134 21.69 11.74 -21.61
CA GLY A 134 20.94 12.25 -22.76
C GLY A 134 20.14 13.54 -22.52
N THR A 135 19.00 13.67 -23.21
CA THR A 135 18.12 14.83 -23.15
C THR A 135 17.49 14.99 -21.76
N THR A 136 17.13 13.89 -21.11
CA THR A 136 16.59 13.85 -19.75
C THR A 136 17.55 14.52 -18.77
N LYS A 137 18.84 14.16 -18.82
CA LYS A 137 19.87 14.82 -18.01
C LYS A 137 19.95 16.33 -18.26
N LYS A 138 20.00 16.76 -19.53
CA LYS A 138 20.13 18.19 -19.87
C LYS A 138 18.96 19.02 -19.35
N ILE A 139 17.74 18.52 -19.48
CA ILE A 139 16.52 19.22 -19.05
C ILE A 139 16.47 19.31 -17.52
N ARG A 140 16.72 18.20 -16.84
CA ARG A 140 16.68 18.13 -15.37
C ARG A 140 17.80 18.96 -14.74
N ASP A 141 19.03 18.87 -15.24
CA ASP A 141 20.14 19.68 -14.76
C ASP A 141 19.85 21.18 -14.89
N LYS A 142 19.22 21.59 -16.01
CA LYS A 142 18.80 22.97 -16.22
C LYS A 142 17.70 23.38 -15.24
N TYR A 143 16.72 22.53 -14.99
CA TYR A 143 15.62 22.81 -14.07
C TYR A 143 16.12 22.98 -12.63
N PHE A 144 16.92 22.04 -12.13
CA PHE A 144 17.45 22.09 -10.77
C PHE A 144 18.65 23.03 -10.59
N GLY A 145 19.25 23.48 -11.70
CA GLY A 145 20.51 24.23 -11.69
C GLY A 145 21.72 23.39 -11.24
N ARG A 146 21.57 22.06 -11.16
CA ARG A 146 22.59 21.11 -10.68
C ARG A 146 22.27 19.70 -11.16
N SER A 147 23.28 18.82 -11.11
CA SER A 147 23.13 17.42 -11.51
C SER A 147 22.99 16.47 -10.32
N LEU A 148 22.64 15.20 -10.60
CA LEU A 148 22.65 14.11 -9.61
C LEU A 148 24.05 13.82 -9.02
N GLY A 149 25.10 14.49 -9.51
CA GLY A 149 26.42 14.48 -8.87
C GLY A 149 26.51 15.28 -7.58
N ALA A 150 25.54 16.14 -7.28
CA ALA A 150 25.52 17.01 -6.11
C ALA A 150 24.07 17.25 -5.63
N VAL A 151 23.40 16.18 -5.20
CA VAL A 151 22.02 16.22 -4.68
C VAL A 151 22.03 16.80 -3.26
N PRO A 152 21.24 17.85 -2.95
CA PRO A 152 21.18 18.44 -1.62
C PRO A 152 20.72 17.46 -0.54
N ILE A 153 21.35 17.53 0.63
CA ILE A 153 20.83 16.95 1.88
C ILE A 153 19.84 17.96 2.46
N LYS A 154 18.54 17.68 2.32
CA LYS A 154 17.46 18.65 2.55
C LYS A 154 16.18 17.93 2.98
N GLY A 155 15.39 18.61 3.81
CA GLY A 155 14.09 18.10 4.25
C GLY A 155 13.39 19.03 5.23
N LYS A 156 12.30 18.54 5.82
CA LYS A 156 11.50 19.22 6.85
C LYS A 156 11.43 18.38 8.11
N VAL A 157 11.54 19.04 9.26
CA VAL A 157 11.45 18.42 10.58
C VAL A 157 10.20 18.94 11.29
N TRP A 158 9.44 18.04 11.92
CA TRP A 158 8.43 18.36 12.93
C TRP A 158 8.85 17.74 14.26
N TYR A 159 8.81 18.52 15.34
CA TYR A 159 9.33 18.10 16.64
C TYR A 159 8.45 18.59 17.79
N PRO A 160 8.41 17.86 18.92
CA PRO A 160 7.76 18.31 20.14
C PRO A 160 8.49 19.50 20.74
N GLU A 161 7.80 20.62 20.96
CA GLU A 161 8.39 21.77 21.65
C GLU A 161 8.73 21.43 23.11
N ASN A 162 9.89 21.92 23.58
CA ASN A 162 10.38 21.76 24.95
C ASN A 162 10.59 20.30 25.38
N LYS A 163 10.86 19.40 24.44
CA LYS A 163 11.24 18.00 24.72
C LYS A 163 12.57 17.67 24.05
N GLU A 164 13.49 17.15 24.86
CA GLU A 164 14.78 16.60 24.42
C GLU A 164 14.70 15.07 24.32
N ASN A 165 15.68 14.46 23.64
CA ASN A 165 15.84 13.01 23.51
C ASN A 165 14.56 12.29 23.04
N SER A 166 13.93 12.83 22.01
CA SER A 166 12.75 12.25 21.40
C SER A 166 13.14 11.16 20.39
N PRO A 167 12.38 10.06 20.27
CA PRO A 167 12.55 9.14 19.15
C PRO A 167 12.26 9.86 17.83
N VAL A 168 12.80 9.34 16.73
CA VAL A 168 12.69 9.96 15.42
C VAL A 168 12.23 8.98 14.35
N LEU A 169 11.29 9.43 13.52
CA LEU A 169 10.91 8.81 12.27
C LEU A 169 11.52 9.61 11.11
N PHE A 170 12.33 8.98 10.27
CA PHE A 170 12.69 9.53 8.96
C PHE A 170 11.75 8.99 7.89
N ILE A 171 11.08 9.87 7.15
CA ILE A 171 10.13 9.49 6.10
C ILE A 171 10.59 9.96 4.72
N THR A 172 10.41 9.11 3.70
CA THR A 172 10.71 9.43 2.30
C THR A 172 9.45 9.39 1.45
N HIS A 173 9.33 10.30 0.48
CA HIS A 173 8.28 10.21 -0.52
C HIS A 173 8.74 9.41 -1.74
N GLY A 174 7.77 8.91 -2.50
CA GLY A 174 8.02 8.19 -3.74
C GLY A 174 8.11 9.09 -4.97
N ASN A 175 8.02 8.45 -6.13
CA ASN A 175 8.02 9.15 -7.40
C ASN A 175 6.71 9.92 -7.57
N HIS A 176 6.83 11.21 -7.85
CA HIS A 176 5.75 12.06 -8.32
C HIS A 176 6.38 13.16 -9.19
N ARG A 177 5.67 14.23 -9.52
CA ARG A 177 6.24 15.35 -10.28
C ARG A 177 7.37 15.99 -9.48
N PHE A 178 8.55 16.11 -10.08
CA PHE A 178 9.67 16.79 -9.43
C PHE A 178 9.46 18.29 -9.23
N THR A 179 8.43 18.87 -9.86
CA THR A 179 8.03 20.28 -9.72
C THR A 179 7.20 20.55 -8.47
N GLU A 180 6.67 19.51 -7.84
CA GLU A 180 5.89 19.59 -6.60
C GLU A 180 6.81 19.42 -5.39
N GLN A 181 6.58 20.12 -4.29
CA GLN A 181 7.40 19.97 -3.07
C GLN A 181 6.95 18.74 -2.26
N ASN A 182 7.21 17.55 -2.80
CA ASN A 182 6.64 16.28 -2.33
C ASN A 182 6.93 15.97 -0.85
N TYR A 183 8.11 16.34 -0.35
CA TYR A 183 8.52 16.14 1.05
C TYR A 183 7.68 16.97 2.06
N LEU A 184 6.97 18.00 1.60
CA LEU A 184 6.09 18.80 2.44
C LEU A 184 4.71 18.18 2.64
N GLY A 185 4.39 17.09 1.94
CA GLY A 185 3.06 16.49 1.95
C GLY A 185 2.70 15.63 3.17
N TYR A 186 3.54 15.62 4.19
CA TYR A 186 3.32 14.89 5.45
C TYR A 186 3.10 15.83 6.64
N ASP A 187 2.66 17.07 6.41
CA ASP A 187 2.50 18.06 7.49
C ASP A 187 1.48 17.59 8.55
N TYR A 188 0.37 17.00 8.11
CA TYR A 188 -0.62 16.38 9.00
C TYR A 188 0.00 15.29 9.91
N LEU A 189 0.77 14.35 9.33
CA LEU A 189 1.39 13.23 10.03
C LEU A 189 2.52 13.71 10.94
N GLY A 190 3.36 14.63 10.44
CA GLY A 190 4.46 15.25 11.17
C GLY A 190 3.97 15.94 12.45
N LYS A 191 2.92 16.76 12.33
CA LYS A 191 2.26 17.39 13.50
C LYS A 191 1.60 16.36 14.41
N TYR A 192 0.93 15.34 13.87
CA TYR A 192 0.25 14.33 14.67
C TYR A 192 1.22 13.57 15.59
N LEU A 193 2.37 13.17 15.05
CA LEU A 193 3.42 12.43 15.76
C LEU A 193 4.23 13.34 16.70
N ALA A 194 4.60 14.54 16.26
CA ALA A 194 5.33 15.52 17.09
C ALA A 194 4.56 15.88 18.37
N ARG A 195 3.24 16.09 18.27
CA ARG A 195 2.37 16.36 19.43
C ARG A 195 2.29 15.19 20.44
N ARG A 196 2.70 13.99 20.02
CA ARG A 196 2.79 12.77 20.82
C ARG A 196 4.24 12.42 21.18
N GLY A 197 5.17 13.34 20.93
CA GLY A 197 6.54 13.24 21.38
C GLY A 197 7.48 12.46 20.46
N ILE A 198 7.10 12.23 19.19
CA ILE A 198 7.94 11.58 18.18
C ILE A 198 8.34 12.62 17.13
N ILE A 199 9.64 12.78 16.88
CA ILE A 199 10.15 13.67 15.82
C ILE A 199 9.90 13.03 14.47
N VAL A 200 9.54 13.83 13.46
CA VAL A 200 9.41 13.38 12.07
C VAL A 200 10.33 14.20 11.19
N VAL A 201 11.15 13.52 10.38
CA VAL A 201 12.04 14.13 9.39
C VAL A 201 11.62 13.65 8.01
N SER A 202 11.02 14.51 7.20
CA SER A 202 10.67 14.21 5.81
C SER A 202 11.78 14.65 4.87
N VAL A 203 12.36 13.69 4.14
CA VAL A 203 13.52 13.91 3.26
C VAL A 203 13.05 14.33 1.86
N ASP A 204 13.71 15.36 1.29
CA ASP A 204 13.50 15.82 -0.08
C ASP A 204 14.16 14.85 -1.08
N MET A 205 13.33 14.09 -1.80
CA MET A 205 13.73 13.15 -2.84
C MET A 205 13.43 13.69 -4.26
N ASN A 206 13.10 14.98 -4.42
CA ASN A 206 12.60 15.53 -5.69
C ASN A 206 13.58 15.36 -6.86
N MET A 207 14.89 15.40 -6.61
CA MET A 207 15.87 15.21 -7.67
C MET A 207 15.86 13.79 -8.26
N LEU A 208 15.22 12.82 -7.61
CA LEU A 208 15.03 11.45 -8.11
C LEU A 208 13.65 11.23 -8.74
N ASN A 209 12.73 12.19 -8.60
CA ASN A 209 11.38 12.14 -9.13
C ASN A 209 11.32 12.44 -10.64
N GLY A 210 10.29 11.97 -11.33
CA GLY A 210 10.04 12.23 -12.75
C GLY A 210 9.16 13.45 -13.04
N PHE A 211 9.04 13.81 -14.32
CA PHE A 211 8.03 14.74 -14.82
C PHE A 211 7.87 14.47 -16.31
N LEU A 212 6.66 14.09 -16.75
CA LEU A 212 6.43 13.56 -18.09
C LEU A 212 7.44 12.43 -18.38
N LYS A 213 7.94 12.32 -19.61
CA LYS A 213 8.99 11.36 -19.99
C LYS A 213 10.38 11.60 -19.35
N TYR A 214 10.58 12.67 -18.58
CA TYR A 214 11.88 13.03 -18.02
C TYR A 214 12.11 12.44 -16.62
N GLY A 215 11.92 11.13 -16.49
CA GLY A 215 12.16 10.36 -15.27
C GLY A 215 13.63 9.96 -15.03
N VAL A 216 13.91 9.48 -13.83
CA VAL A 216 15.13 8.70 -13.53
C VAL A 216 14.71 7.23 -13.45
N GLY A 217 15.51 6.34 -14.02
CA GLY A 217 15.23 4.90 -13.99
C GLY A 217 16.16 4.16 -13.04
N LYS A 218 15.64 3.13 -12.36
CA LYS A 218 16.34 2.27 -11.39
C LYS A 218 16.95 3.08 -10.26
N GLU A 219 16.15 3.82 -9.51
CA GLU A 219 16.65 4.79 -8.52
C GLU A 219 16.32 4.47 -7.06
N ASN A 220 15.74 3.32 -6.75
CA ASN A 220 15.34 3.00 -5.37
C ASN A 220 16.54 2.78 -4.44
N ASP A 221 17.65 2.25 -4.94
CA ASP A 221 18.94 2.23 -4.24
C ASP A 221 19.51 3.64 -4.04
N ALA A 222 19.38 4.52 -5.02
CA ALA A 222 19.76 5.94 -4.89
C ALA A 222 18.93 6.65 -3.81
N ARG A 223 17.63 6.38 -3.73
CA ARG A 223 16.73 6.88 -2.68
C ARG A 223 17.15 6.35 -1.30
N ALA A 224 17.54 5.08 -1.21
CA ALA A 224 18.03 4.47 0.03
C ALA A 224 19.31 5.15 0.54
N ILE A 225 20.28 5.38 -0.35
CA ILE A 225 21.52 6.10 -0.02
C ILE A 225 21.25 7.54 0.39
N LEU A 226 20.39 8.26 -0.36
CA LEU A 226 20.03 9.63 0.00
C LEU A 226 19.35 9.71 1.37
N LEU A 227 18.50 8.75 1.72
CA LEU A 227 17.91 8.66 3.07
C LEU A 227 19.00 8.47 4.13
N LEU A 228 19.91 7.52 3.95
CA LEU A 228 20.95 7.21 4.93
C LEU A 228 21.92 8.40 5.13
N GLU A 229 22.25 9.13 4.06
CA GLU A 229 23.03 10.37 4.17
C GLU A 229 22.27 11.48 4.90
N ASN A 230 20.95 11.59 4.71
CA ASN A 230 20.13 12.53 5.48
C ASN A 230 20.07 12.16 6.97
N ILE A 231 19.93 10.87 7.30
CA ILE A 231 20.01 10.40 8.69
C ILE A 231 21.36 10.77 9.29
N LYS A 232 22.46 10.46 8.59
CA LYS A 232 23.82 10.78 9.01
C LYS A 232 24.00 12.26 9.31
N TYR A 233 23.51 13.13 8.42
CA TYR A 233 23.56 14.57 8.59
C TYR A 233 22.77 15.03 9.82
N VAL A 234 21.49 14.63 9.94
CA VAL A 234 20.63 15.08 11.04
C VAL A 234 21.15 14.61 12.40
N LEU A 235 21.64 13.37 12.50
CA LEU A 235 22.22 12.85 13.74
C LEU A 235 23.59 13.48 14.07
N LYS A 236 24.33 13.95 13.07
CA LYS A 236 25.54 14.76 13.29
C LYS A 236 25.16 16.13 13.86
N GLU A 237 24.16 16.80 13.29
CA GLU A 237 23.66 18.09 13.79
C GLU A 237 23.08 17.97 15.21
N ASN A 238 22.45 16.84 15.56
CA ASN A 238 21.97 16.53 16.91
C ASN A 238 23.08 16.60 17.98
N LYS A 239 24.35 16.44 17.58
CA LYS A 239 25.53 16.46 18.47
C LYS A 239 26.24 17.82 18.51
N ASP A 240 25.90 18.75 17.62
CA ASP A 240 26.54 20.07 17.58
C ASP A 240 25.77 21.06 18.46
N SER A 241 26.40 21.52 19.53
CA SER A 241 25.88 22.53 20.47
C SER A 241 25.46 23.87 19.84
N LYS A 242 25.93 24.16 18.62
CA LYS A 242 25.55 25.37 17.87
C LYS A 242 24.35 25.14 16.97
N SER A 243 23.94 23.89 16.81
CA SER A 243 22.88 23.50 15.91
C SER A 243 21.53 23.54 16.62
N GLU A 244 20.48 23.89 15.89
CA GLU A 244 19.10 23.97 16.42
C GLU A 244 18.55 22.59 16.84
N TYR A 245 19.27 21.52 16.50
CA TYR A 245 18.95 20.10 16.70
C TYR A 245 19.58 19.54 17.97
N TYR A 246 20.42 20.33 18.67
CA TYR A 246 21.23 19.84 19.77
C TYR A 246 20.37 19.15 20.84
N ASN A 247 20.66 17.87 21.11
CA ASN A 247 19.95 17.01 22.07
C ASN A 247 18.44 16.81 21.80
N LEU A 248 17.95 17.07 20.59
CA LEU A 248 16.54 16.83 20.27
C LEU A 248 16.23 15.33 20.09
N ILE A 249 17.16 14.55 19.52
CA ILE A 249 16.92 13.18 19.05
C ILE A 249 17.61 12.15 19.96
N ASP A 250 16.86 11.13 20.36
CA ASP A 250 17.40 9.88 20.90
C ASP A 250 17.83 8.95 19.74
N GLU A 251 19.14 8.90 19.49
CA GLU A 251 19.75 8.08 18.44
C GLU A 251 19.56 6.57 18.64
N SER A 252 19.17 6.13 19.84
CA SER A 252 18.84 4.74 20.11
C SER A 252 17.40 4.38 19.70
N GLN A 253 16.60 5.33 19.24
CA GLN A 253 15.19 5.16 18.90
C GLN A 253 14.89 5.73 17.50
N VAL A 254 15.49 5.10 16.48
CA VAL A 254 15.32 5.50 15.07
C VAL A 254 14.32 4.58 14.39
N ALA A 255 13.40 5.16 13.62
CA ALA A 255 12.54 4.48 12.67
C ALA A 255 12.68 5.10 11.29
N ILE A 256 12.41 4.32 10.25
CA ILE A 256 12.34 4.80 8.87
C ILE A 256 11.01 4.43 8.25
N ALA A 257 10.47 5.32 7.40
CA ALA A 257 9.29 5.05 6.60
C ALA A 257 9.42 5.58 5.18
N GLY A 258 8.62 5.04 4.26
CA GLY A 258 8.57 5.56 2.91
C GLY A 258 7.23 5.31 2.23
N HIS A 259 6.92 6.15 1.25
CA HIS A 259 5.72 6.05 0.42
C HIS A 259 6.06 5.64 -1.01
N SER A 260 5.30 4.73 -1.64
CA SER A 260 5.48 4.34 -3.04
C SER A 260 6.90 3.80 -3.28
N ARG A 261 7.61 4.34 -4.27
CA ARG A 261 9.05 4.03 -4.46
C ARG A 261 9.91 4.27 -3.21
N GLY A 262 9.55 5.26 -2.39
CA GLY A 262 10.19 5.48 -1.09
C GLY A 262 9.95 4.35 -0.10
N GLY A 263 8.79 3.68 -0.17
CA GLY A 263 8.41 2.57 0.69
C GLY A 263 9.22 1.30 0.47
N GLU A 264 9.68 1.06 -0.77
CA GLU A 264 10.69 0.04 -1.06
C GLU A 264 12.10 0.52 -0.68
N ALA A 265 12.41 1.78 -0.99
CA ALA A 265 13.72 2.36 -0.71
C ALA A 265 14.09 2.32 0.78
N VAL A 266 13.13 2.43 1.71
CA VAL A 266 13.43 2.26 3.14
C VAL A 266 13.79 0.83 3.53
N VAL A 267 13.25 -0.18 2.84
CA VAL A 267 13.66 -1.57 3.02
C VAL A 267 15.08 -1.80 2.49
N ALA A 268 15.39 -1.22 1.33
CA ALA A 268 16.76 -1.20 0.79
C ALA A 268 17.73 -0.45 1.74
N ALA A 269 17.29 0.67 2.32
CA ALA A 269 18.08 1.43 3.28
C ALA A 269 18.36 0.63 4.55
N GLN A 270 17.38 -0.13 5.07
CA GLN A 270 17.61 -1.02 6.21
C GLN A 270 18.64 -2.11 5.89
N ASN A 271 18.63 -2.65 4.68
CA ASN A 271 19.63 -3.62 4.23
C ASN A 271 21.02 -2.96 4.15
N PHE A 272 21.14 -1.81 3.49
CA PHE A 272 22.40 -1.07 3.39
C PHE A 272 22.93 -0.58 4.73
N ASN A 273 22.06 -0.30 5.71
CA ASN A 273 22.43 0.15 7.04
C ASN A 273 23.31 -0.85 7.80
N VAL A 274 23.14 -2.15 7.53
CA VAL A 274 23.85 -3.25 8.22
C VAL A 274 24.95 -3.89 7.37
N LEU A 275 25.09 -3.49 6.10
CA LEU A 275 26.13 -4.01 5.20
C LEU A 275 27.40 -3.17 5.30
N GLU A 276 28.56 -3.81 5.12
CA GLU A 276 29.86 -3.12 5.04
C GLU A 276 30.13 -2.56 3.63
N TYR A 277 29.57 -3.19 2.59
CA TYR A 277 29.77 -2.80 1.19
C TYR A 277 28.43 -2.79 0.46
N ASN A 278 28.26 -1.84 -0.44
CA ASN A 278 27.12 -1.80 -1.34
C ASN A 278 27.19 -3.01 -2.31
N PRO A 279 26.08 -3.74 -2.50
CA PRO A 279 26.10 -5.00 -3.26
C PRO A 279 26.32 -4.83 -4.76
N ASP A 280 26.02 -3.67 -5.35
CA ASP A 280 26.10 -3.47 -6.81
C ASP A 280 27.36 -2.74 -7.27
N ASN A 281 27.97 -1.93 -6.40
CA ASN A 281 29.14 -1.13 -6.77
C ASN A 281 30.38 -1.32 -5.87
N GLY A 282 30.25 -2.03 -4.74
CA GLY A 282 31.35 -2.30 -3.83
C GLY A 282 31.85 -1.10 -3.02
N ASP A 283 31.16 0.04 -3.07
CA ASP A 283 31.48 1.19 -2.21
C ASP A 283 31.28 0.80 -0.73
N LYS A 284 32.19 1.27 0.13
CA LYS A 284 32.08 1.02 1.58
C LYS A 284 30.88 1.79 2.16
N LEU A 285 30.07 1.10 2.94
CA LEU A 285 28.96 1.63 3.71
C LEU A 285 29.35 1.73 5.19
N ASP A 286 28.97 2.82 5.85
CA ASP A 286 29.31 3.09 7.25
C ASP A 286 28.18 3.91 7.91
N TYR A 287 27.03 3.23 8.09
CA TYR A 287 25.81 3.80 8.64
C TYR A 287 25.53 3.26 10.04
N ASN A 288 25.21 1.96 10.17
CA ASN A 288 25.03 1.25 11.44
C ASN A 288 24.09 1.97 12.43
N PHE A 289 23.04 2.63 11.94
CA PHE A 289 22.04 3.30 12.77
C PHE A 289 21.16 2.30 13.51
N ASN A 290 20.70 2.64 14.72
CA ASN A 290 19.83 1.77 15.52
C ASN A 290 18.36 1.82 15.06
N ILE A 291 18.10 1.31 13.87
CA ILE A 291 16.77 1.29 13.26
C ILE A 291 15.94 0.17 13.87
N LYS A 292 14.93 0.53 14.66
CA LYS A 292 14.03 -0.42 15.36
C LYS A 292 12.74 -0.73 14.60
N ALA A 293 12.39 0.10 13.64
CA ALA A 293 11.12 0.02 12.93
C ALA A 293 11.25 0.53 11.48
N VAL A 294 10.64 -0.21 10.55
CA VAL A 294 10.54 0.13 9.14
C VAL A 294 9.07 0.13 8.74
N ALA A 295 8.60 1.21 8.10
CA ALA A 295 7.22 1.30 7.61
C ALA A 295 7.11 1.67 6.11
N SER A 296 6.21 1.00 5.40
CA SER A 296 6.04 1.17 3.95
C SER A 296 4.59 1.51 3.62
N ILE A 297 4.36 2.73 3.14
CA ILE A 297 3.04 3.27 2.74
C ILE A 297 2.90 3.08 1.22
N ALA A 298 1.84 2.41 0.79
CA ALA A 298 1.56 2.07 -0.60
C ALA A 298 2.82 1.76 -1.44
N PRO A 299 3.72 0.87 -0.96
CA PRO A 299 5.06 0.76 -1.52
C PRO A 299 5.04 0.10 -2.89
N THR A 300 6.04 0.42 -3.71
CA THR A 300 6.44 -0.48 -4.81
C THR A 300 7.13 -1.71 -4.25
N GLU A 301 7.28 -2.74 -5.07
CA GLU A 301 8.19 -3.85 -4.81
C GLU A 301 8.90 -4.27 -6.10
N GLY A 302 10.13 -4.74 -5.96
CA GLY A 302 10.92 -5.30 -7.06
C GLY A 302 11.58 -4.28 -7.99
N GLN A 303 11.52 -2.97 -7.70
CA GLN A 303 12.28 -1.96 -8.44
C GLN A 303 13.78 -2.09 -8.19
N TYR A 304 14.16 -2.60 -7.02
CA TYR A 304 15.54 -2.85 -6.63
C TYR A 304 15.74 -4.26 -6.06
N ASN A 305 16.41 -5.12 -6.83
CA ASN A 305 16.73 -6.50 -6.45
C ASN A 305 18.24 -6.74 -6.63
N PRO A 306 19.07 -6.49 -5.60
CA PRO A 306 20.52 -6.67 -5.71
C PRO A 306 20.82 -8.14 -6.04
N SER A 307 21.57 -8.37 -7.12
CA SER A 307 21.85 -9.72 -7.63
C SER A 307 20.59 -10.57 -7.91
N ASN A 308 19.48 -9.96 -8.30
CA ASN A 308 18.17 -10.61 -8.48
C ASN A 308 17.64 -11.32 -7.23
N LYS A 309 18.03 -10.85 -6.04
CA LYS A 309 17.51 -11.34 -4.76
C LYS A 309 16.50 -10.35 -4.22
N ALA A 310 15.38 -10.87 -3.71
CA ALA A 310 14.39 -10.09 -3.01
C ALA A 310 14.99 -9.44 -1.76
N LEU A 311 14.55 -8.23 -1.46
CA LEU A 311 14.89 -7.56 -0.21
C LEU A 311 14.22 -8.30 0.96
N ALA A 312 15.00 -8.57 2.01
CA ALA A 312 14.54 -9.22 3.22
C ALA A 312 15.03 -8.48 4.45
N MET A 313 14.33 -8.64 5.57
CA MET A 313 14.70 -8.03 6.85
C MET A 313 14.61 -9.06 7.96
N LYS A 314 15.46 -8.87 8.99
CA LYS A 314 15.48 -9.74 10.16
C LYS A 314 15.50 -8.89 11.43
N ASP A 315 14.72 -9.30 12.43
CA ASP A 315 14.73 -8.73 13.79
C ASP A 315 14.51 -7.21 13.83
N VAL A 316 13.55 -6.74 13.02
CA VAL A 316 13.11 -5.33 12.98
C VAL A 316 11.59 -5.27 12.90
N ASN A 317 10.95 -4.34 13.61
CA ASN A 317 9.51 -4.17 13.50
C ASN A 317 9.16 -3.69 12.09
N PHE A 318 8.11 -4.25 11.49
CA PHE A 318 7.70 -3.88 10.13
C PHE A 318 6.22 -3.56 10.02
N PHE A 319 5.89 -2.50 9.29
CA PHE A 319 4.50 -2.15 9.03
C PHE A 319 4.31 -1.75 7.58
N THR A 320 3.25 -2.23 6.95
CA THR A 320 2.86 -1.73 5.63
C THR A 320 1.36 -1.50 5.53
N ILE A 321 0.99 -0.48 4.76
CA ILE A 321 -0.40 -0.08 4.54
C ILE A 321 -0.59 0.37 3.10
N HIS A 322 -1.70 0.02 2.48
CA HIS A 322 -1.97 0.32 1.07
C HIS A 322 -3.48 0.51 0.86
N GLY A 323 -3.87 1.28 -0.16
CA GLY A 323 -5.28 1.55 -0.48
C GLY A 323 -5.85 0.68 -1.60
N SER A 324 -7.06 0.14 -1.45
CA SER A 324 -7.64 -0.77 -2.44
C SER A 324 -7.97 -0.13 -3.80
N HIS A 325 -7.98 1.19 -3.88
CA HIS A 325 -8.22 2.00 -5.07
C HIS A 325 -6.95 2.73 -5.52
N ASP A 326 -5.79 2.27 -5.09
CA ASP A 326 -4.49 2.73 -5.59
C ASP A 326 -4.38 2.51 -7.10
N LYS A 327 -4.16 3.59 -7.83
CA LYS A 327 -4.00 3.58 -9.29
C LYS A 327 -2.54 3.70 -9.73
N ASP A 328 -1.62 4.08 -8.84
CA ASP A 328 -0.19 4.21 -9.17
C ASP A 328 0.53 2.87 -9.02
N VAL A 329 0.19 2.12 -7.97
CA VAL A 329 0.70 0.77 -7.70
C VAL A 329 -0.49 -0.19 -7.65
N GLU A 330 -0.60 -1.07 -8.64
CA GLU A 330 -1.71 -2.00 -8.69
C GLU A 330 -1.55 -3.16 -7.69
N GLY A 331 -2.50 -3.29 -6.77
CA GLY A 331 -2.44 -4.31 -5.73
C GLY A 331 -1.45 -3.96 -4.61
N PHE A 332 -1.48 -4.73 -3.54
CA PHE A 332 -0.76 -4.46 -2.31
C PHE A 332 0.64 -5.11 -2.32
N ASP A 333 1.55 -4.54 -3.10
CA ASP A 333 2.95 -4.99 -3.25
C ASP A 333 3.73 -5.04 -1.91
N GLY A 334 3.34 -4.23 -0.93
CA GLY A 334 3.89 -4.28 0.43
C GLY A 334 3.75 -5.66 1.10
N MET A 335 2.86 -6.52 0.63
CA MET A 335 2.70 -7.88 1.14
C MET A 335 3.97 -8.72 0.96
N VAL A 336 4.68 -8.56 -0.15
CA VAL A 336 5.95 -9.26 -0.40
C VAL A 336 7.00 -8.83 0.62
N LEU A 337 7.10 -7.53 0.88
CA LEU A 337 8.00 -6.98 1.90
C LEU A 337 7.65 -7.53 3.29
N TYR A 338 6.36 -7.60 3.63
CA TYR A 338 5.86 -8.20 4.87
C TYR A 338 6.26 -9.68 5.01
N ASN A 339 6.09 -10.48 3.95
CA ASN A 339 6.44 -11.89 3.95
C ASN A 339 7.95 -12.11 4.15
N ASN A 340 8.78 -11.24 3.57
CA ASN A 340 10.24 -11.32 3.65
C ASN A 340 10.84 -10.84 4.99
N VAL A 341 10.02 -10.44 5.97
CA VAL A 341 10.47 -10.14 7.33
C VAL A 341 10.47 -11.39 8.21
N LYS A 342 11.61 -11.70 8.82
CA LYS A 342 11.80 -12.85 9.72
C LYS A 342 12.18 -12.41 11.12
N PHE A 343 11.78 -13.19 12.11
CA PHE A 343 12.10 -12.95 13.52
C PHE A 343 12.83 -14.15 14.13
N SER A 344 13.84 -13.84 14.94
CA SER A 344 14.44 -14.76 15.89
C SER A 344 13.55 -14.86 17.13
N GLU A 345 13.50 -16.04 17.75
CA GLU A 345 12.75 -16.26 19.00
C GLU A 345 13.24 -15.31 20.09
N GLY A 346 12.30 -14.61 20.75
CA GLY A 346 12.59 -13.69 21.85
C GLY A 346 13.05 -12.30 21.40
N SER A 347 13.00 -11.98 20.11
CA SER A 347 13.31 -10.64 19.60
C SER A 347 12.25 -9.60 20.01
N ASN A 348 11.04 -10.06 20.37
CA ASN A 348 9.88 -9.20 20.67
C ASN A 348 9.51 -8.27 19.49
N ASN A 349 9.90 -8.61 18.27
CA ASN A 349 9.52 -7.86 17.07
C ASN A 349 8.17 -8.33 16.52
N PHE A 350 7.49 -7.44 15.81
CA PHE A 350 6.24 -7.76 15.11
C PHE A 350 6.18 -7.14 13.72
N LYS A 351 5.33 -7.73 12.88
CA LYS A 351 4.98 -7.21 11.56
C LYS A 351 3.47 -7.11 11.38
N SER A 352 3.02 -6.13 10.59
CA SER A 352 1.63 -6.02 10.17
C SER A 352 1.50 -5.46 8.76
N ALA A 353 0.50 -5.95 8.02
CA ALA A 353 0.11 -5.44 6.71
C ALA A 353 -1.37 -5.10 6.70
N VAL A 354 -1.73 -3.88 6.29
CA VAL A 354 -3.12 -3.37 6.34
C VAL A 354 -3.56 -2.90 4.96
N TYR A 355 -4.51 -3.62 4.36
CA TYR A 355 -5.15 -3.18 3.12
C TYR A 355 -6.41 -2.39 3.46
N VAL A 356 -6.47 -1.12 3.05
CA VAL A 356 -7.56 -0.20 3.39
C VAL A 356 -8.52 -0.09 2.22
N GLY A 357 -9.76 -0.53 2.42
CA GLY A 357 -10.82 -0.40 1.43
C GLY A 357 -11.04 1.06 1.03
N TYR A 358 -11.21 1.32 -0.25
CA TYR A 358 -11.58 2.63 -0.82
C TYR A 358 -10.55 3.76 -0.59
N ALA A 359 -9.38 3.46 -0.04
CA ALA A 359 -8.24 4.39 -0.02
C ALA A 359 -7.49 4.33 -1.37
N ASN A 360 -6.91 5.46 -1.79
CA ASN A 360 -6.10 5.56 -3.00
C ASN A 360 -4.59 5.70 -2.65
N HIS A 361 -3.75 5.93 -3.67
CA HIS A 361 -2.32 6.17 -3.49
C HIS A 361 -2.05 7.56 -2.90
N GLY A 362 -2.63 8.59 -3.53
CA GLY A 362 -2.22 9.97 -3.36
C GLY A 362 -2.59 10.60 -2.02
N GLN A 363 -3.73 10.25 -1.42
CA GLN A 363 -4.21 10.92 -0.21
C GLN A 363 -3.35 10.67 1.04
N PHE A 364 -2.37 9.75 1.00
CA PHE A 364 -1.33 9.66 2.04
C PHE A 364 -0.36 10.84 2.01
N ASN A 365 -0.31 11.61 0.91
CA ASN A 365 0.48 12.82 0.77
C ASN A 365 -0.45 13.98 0.33
N GLU A 366 -0.64 14.98 1.20
CA GLU A 366 -1.62 16.07 0.98
C GLU A 366 -1.32 16.94 -0.27
N LYS A 367 -0.16 16.77 -0.92
CA LYS A 367 0.18 17.46 -2.18
C LYS A 367 -0.24 16.69 -3.43
N TRP A 368 -0.54 15.40 -3.34
CA TRP A 368 -0.75 14.53 -4.51
C TRP A 368 -2.24 14.45 -4.91
N GLY A 369 -3.14 14.68 -3.95
CA GLY A 369 -4.58 14.69 -4.18
C GLY A 369 -5.19 13.30 -4.42
N SER A 370 -6.42 13.28 -4.94
CA SER A 370 -7.25 12.06 -5.02
C SER A 370 -7.21 11.35 -6.37
N ALA A 371 -6.59 11.92 -7.39
CA ALA A 371 -6.70 11.42 -8.75
C ALA A 371 -5.63 10.39 -9.13
N ASP A 372 -4.52 10.29 -8.39
CA ASP A 372 -3.38 9.38 -8.67
C ASP A 372 -2.90 9.44 -10.14
N ALA A 373 -3.13 10.56 -10.82
CA ALA A 373 -2.91 10.70 -12.24
C ALA A 373 -2.79 12.17 -12.62
N ASP A 374 -2.00 12.44 -13.66
CA ASP A 374 -1.84 13.78 -14.20
C ASP A 374 -3.00 14.16 -15.14
N PRO A 375 -3.37 15.45 -15.25
CA PRO A 375 -4.33 15.90 -16.26
C PRO A 375 -3.85 15.55 -17.68
N PRO A 376 -4.76 15.14 -18.58
CA PRO A 376 -6.21 15.05 -18.42
C PRO A 376 -6.71 13.71 -17.87
N TYR A 377 -5.85 12.72 -17.58
CA TYR A 377 -6.30 11.40 -17.06
C TYR A 377 -7.04 11.51 -15.76
N SER A 378 -6.66 12.45 -14.91
CA SER A 378 -7.35 12.75 -13.66
C SER A 378 -8.85 13.02 -13.84
N LEU A 379 -9.29 13.53 -15.00
CA LEU A 379 -10.72 13.76 -15.30
C LEU A 379 -11.54 12.47 -15.39
N PHE A 380 -10.89 11.37 -15.77
CA PHE A 380 -11.51 10.05 -15.92
C PHE A 380 -11.48 9.25 -14.63
N VAL A 381 -10.75 9.70 -13.61
CA VAL A 381 -10.67 9.01 -12.32
C VAL A 381 -11.99 9.17 -11.57
N ASN A 382 -12.48 8.08 -11.00
CA ASN A 382 -13.73 8.06 -10.25
C ASN A 382 -13.45 8.32 -8.76
N THR A 383 -13.04 9.54 -8.43
CA THR A 383 -12.78 9.97 -7.06
C THR A 383 -13.97 9.83 -6.08
N PRO A 384 -15.26 9.84 -6.51
CA PRO A 384 -16.38 9.49 -5.64
C PRO A 384 -16.37 8.05 -5.09
N ALA A 385 -15.54 7.16 -5.64
CA ALA A 385 -15.32 5.82 -5.07
C ALA A 385 -14.40 5.83 -3.85
N LEU A 386 -13.75 6.95 -3.52
CA LEU A 386 -12.75 6.99 -2.46
C LEU A 386 -13.36 7.36 -1.10
N ILE A 387 -12.74 6.89 -0.01
CA ILE A 387 -12.93 7.54 1.29
C ILE A 387 -12.34 8.95 1.26
N SER A 388 -12.81 9.81 2.18
CA SER A 388 -12.28 11.17 2.27
C SER A 388 -10.78 11.16 2.60
N GLU A 389 -10.07 12.16 2.10
CA GLU A 389 -8.66 12.40 2.41
C GLU A 389 -8.43 12.48 3.93
N GLU A 390 -9.30 13.18 4.66
CA GLU A 390 -9.27 13.25 6.13
C GLU A 390 -9.33 11.86 6.78
N SER A 391 -10.24 10.99 6.34
CA SER A 391 -10.35 9.62 6.87
C SER A 391 -9.09 8.81 6.57
N GLN A 392 -8.54 8.92 5.36
CA GLN A 392 -7.32 8.19 4.98
C GLN A 392 -6.10 8.69 5.77
N GLN A 393 -5.99 9.99 5.99
CA GLN A 393 -4.94 10.63 6.79
C GLN A 393 -5.06 10.27 8.27
N GLU A 394 -6.27 10.22 8.82
CA GLU A 394 -6.52 9.75 10.19
C GLU A 394 -6.10 8.28 10.35
N ILE A 395 -6.48 7.41 9.41
CA ILE A 395 -6.08 6.00 9.40
C ILE A 395 -4.55 5.85 9.49
N ILE A 396 -3.79 6.49 8.59
CA ILE A 396 -2.32 6.37 8.61
C ILE A 396 -1.71 6.98 9.88
N CYS A 397 -2.26 8.08 10.40
CA CYS A 397 -1.79 8.67 11.67
C CYS A 397 -1.93 7.68 12.83
N GLU A 398 -3.10 7.06 12.95
CA GLU A 398 -3.43 6.12 14.02
C GLU A 398 -2.59 4.84 13.97
N TYR A 399 -2.44 4.24 12.79
CA TYR A 399 -1.59 3.06 12.61
C TYR A 399 -0.11 3.40 12.80
N MET A 400 0.38 4.49 12.21
CA MET A 400 1.79 4.87 12.30
C MET A 400 2.19 5.18 13.74
N TYR A 401 1.38 5.96 14.47
CA TYR A 401 1.64 6.21 15.89
C TYR A 401 1.63 4.92 16.71
N SER A 402 0.61 4.07 16.54
CA SER A 402 0.53 2.79 17.27
C SER A 402 1.73 1.89 16.97
N PHE A 403 2.19 1.87 15.72
CA PHE A 403 3.32 1.08 15.28
C PHE A 403 4.63 1.56 15.91
N LEU A 404 4.90 2.87 15.82
CA LEU A 404 6.09 3.49 16.38
C LEU A 404 6.12 3.40 17.90
N ALA A 405 5.00 3.68 18.56
CA ALA A 405 4.90 3.63 20.02
C ALA A 405 5.16 2.21 20.56
N ASN A 406 4.65 1.16 19.90
CA ASN A 406 4.99 -0.22 20.23
C ASN A 406 6.45 -0.55 19.92
N SER A 407 6.98 -0.08 18.79
CA SER A 407 8.36 -0.36 18.36
C SER A 407 9.43 0.30 19.23
N PHE A 408 9.14 1.49 19.76
CA PHE A 408 10.00 2.22 20.70
C PHE A 408 9.79 1.79 22.16
N GLY A 409 8.77 0.95 22.43
CA GLY A 409 8.47 0.43 23.77
C GLY A 409 7.69 1.39 24.67
N PHE A 410 7.02 2.39 24.12
CA PHE A 410 6.18 3.33 24.88
C PHE A 410 4.86 2.72 25.33
N ILE A 411 4.33 1.83 24.49
CA ILE A 411 3.12 1.05 24.75
C ILE A 411 3.39 -0.41 24.43
N ASN A 412 2.59 -1.30 25.02
CA ASN A 412 2.60 -2.72 24.68
C ASN A 412 1.17 -3.17 24.35
N ASP A 413 0.55 -2.48 23.38
CA ASP A 413 -0.78 -2.79 22.87
C ASP A 413 -0.74 -2.87 21.35
N ARG A 414 -0.64 -4.11 20.85
CA ARG A 414 -0.68 -4.44 19.43
C ARG A 414 -2.10 -4.77 18.95
N GLY A 415 -3.12 -4.47 19.75
CA GLY A 415 -4.50 -4.87 19.48
C GLY A 415 -5.07 -4.26 18.20
N LEU A 416 -4.64 -3.04 17.82
CA LEU A 416 -5.08 -2.38 16.59
C LEU A 416 -4.75 -3.23 15.34
N PHE A 417 -3.52 -3.75 15.28
CA PHE A 417 -3.06 -4.60 14.17
C PHE A 417 -3.72 -5.98 14.15
N LYS A 418 -4.15 -6.47 15.32
CA LYS A 418 -4.79 -7.78 15.47
C LYS A 418 -6.28 -7.75 15.15
N ASN A 419 -6.98 -6.69 15.54
CA ASN A 419 -8.40 -6.50 15.26
C ASN A 419 -8.75 -5.00 15.30
N PRO A 420 -8.67 -4.29 14.15
CA PRO A 420 -8.92 -2.85 14.09
C PRO A 420 -10.39 -2.50 14.38
N TYR A 421 -11.31 -3.44 14.20
CA TYR A 421 -12.75 -3.24 14.45
C TYR A 421 -13.11 -3.11 15.92
N LYS A 422 -12.16 -3.31 16.85
CA LYS A 422 -12.34 -2.96 18.26
C LYS A 422 -12.12 -1.48 18.54
N TYR A 423 -11.49 -0.77 17.60
CA TYR A 423 -11.05 0.62 17.76
C TYR A 423 -11.97 1.59 17.02
N ALA A 424 -12.02 2.81 17.52
CA ALA A 424 -12.76 3.93 16.94
C ALA A 424 -12.04 4.50 15.70
N MET A 425 -11.83 3.64 14.70
CA MET A 425 -11.20 3.98 13.42
C MET A 425 -12.22 4.63 12.46
N PRO A 426 -11.78 5.39 11.44
CA PRO A 426 -12.64 5.80 10.35
C PRO A 426 -13.35 4.62 9.69
N LYS A 427 -14.58 4.85 9.24
CA LYS A 427 -15.40 3.76 8.70
C LYS A 427 -14.89 3.33 7.33
N THR A 428 -14.41 2.10 7.21
CA THR A 428 -14.08 1.41 5.94
C THR A 428 -13.80 -0.07 6.21
N PHE A 429 -13.37 -0.84 5.20
CA PHE A 429 -12.89 -2.21 5.38
C PHE A 429 -11.37 -2.21 5.62
N TYR A 430 -10.94 -2.98 6.61
CA TYR A 430 -9.57 -3.16 7.02
C TYR A 430 -9.22 -4.65 6.91
N TYR A 431 -8.36 -5.00 5.97
CA TYR A 431 -7.78 -6.33 5.89
C TYR A 431 -6.43 -6.29 6.58
N SER A 432 -6.39 -6.70 7.85
CA SER A 432 -5.19 -6.61 8.69
C SER A 432 -4.56 -7.98 8.90
N ARG A 433 -3.31 -8.13 8.47
CA ARG A 433 -2.43 -9.24 8.83
C ARG A 433 -1.53 -8.87 10.00
N TYR A 434 -1.24 -9.85 10.84
CA TYR A 434 -0.36 -9.68 11.99
C TYR A 434 0.48 -10.94 12.24
N SER A 435 1.77 -10.75 12.52
CA SER A 435 2.65 -11.81 13.01
C SER A 435 3.71 -11.21 13.93
N ASP A 436 4.22 -12.00 14.87
CA ASP A 436 5.31 -11.62 15.76
C ASP A 436 6.27 -12.81 15.95
N ASP A 437 7.34 -12.58 16.70
CA ASP A 437 8.39 -13.57 16.96
C ASP A 437 7.91 -14.85 17.66
N THR A 438 6.68 -14.85 18.17
CA THR A 438 6.08 -15.99 18.85
C THR A 438 5.30 -16.91 17.93
N PHE A 439 5.02 -16.50 16.68
CA PHE A 439 4.24 -17.33 15.75
C PHE A 439 5.02 -18.56 15.29
N GLU A 440 4.40 -19.73 15.43
CA GLU A 440 4.93 -21.02 15.00
C GLU A 440 3.98 -21.61 13.94
N SER A 441 4.45 -21.61 12.69
CA SER A 441 3.70 -22.15 11.53
C SER A 441 3.55 -23.66 11.64
N ILE A 442 2.31 -24.12 11.47
CA ILE A 442 1.91 -25.52 11.34
C ILE A 442 1.73 -25.88 9.87
N CYS A 443 1.02 -25.04 9.13
CA CYS A 443 0.68 -25.25 7.74
C CYS A 443 0.54 -23.90 7.05
N ASP A 444 1.44 -23.65 6.10
CA ASP A 444 1.48 -22.47 5.23
C ASP A 444 1.36 -22.85 3.75
N PHE A 445 1.16 -24.13 3.43
CA PHE A 445 0.92 -24.64 2.07
C PHE A 445 2.10 -24.45 1.11
N GLU A 446 3.31 -24.22 1.64
CA GLU A 446 4.53 -24.05 0.85
C GLU A 446 5.36 -25.34 0.76
N GLU A 447 5.00 -26.39 1.51
CA GLU A 447 5.82 -27.59 1.68
C GLU A 447 5.83 -28.52 0.47
N ASP A 448 4.69 -28.68 -0.21
CA ASP A 448 4.47 -29.58 -1.34
C ASP A 448 3.20 -29.19 -2.12
N TYR A 449 2.71 -30.06 -3.01
CA TYR A 449 1.49 -29.86 -3.82
C TYR A 449 0.41 -30.92 -3.53
N ASP A 450 0.62 -31.79 -2.54
CA ASP A 450 -0.31 -32.85 -2.17
C ASP A 450 -1.25 -32.34 -1.08
N LEU A 451 -2.48 -31.99 -1.49
CA LEU A 451 -3.53 -31.51 -0.60
C LEU A 451 -3.81 -32.44 0.59
N THR A 452 -3.42 -33.73 0.54
CA THR A 452 -3.65 -34.69 1.62
C THR A 452 -2.56 -34.72 2.69
N THR A 453 -1.50 -33.94 2.53
CA THR A 453 -0.41 -33.81 3.48
C THR A 453 -0.28 -32.38 3.99
N PHE A 454 0.40 -32.24 5.10
CA PHE A 454 1.02 -30.99 5.52
C PHE A 454 2.25 -31.33 6.37
N LYS A 455 3.09 -30.33 6.66
CA LYS A 455 4.38 -30.51 7.37
C LYS A 455 4.34 -31.43 8.62
N TYR A 456 3.23 -31.48 9.36
CA TYR A 456 3.12 -32.24 10.61
C TYR A 456 2.02 -33.32 10.60
N GLY A 457 1.53 -33.73 9.42
CA GLY A 457 0.60 -34.85 9.31
C GLY A 457 -0.20 -34.89 8.01
N THR A 458 -1.47 -35.27 8.10
CA THR A 458 -2.35 -35.45 6.94
C THR A 458 -3.59 -34.57 7.00
N SER A 459 -4.08 -34.19 5.83
CA SER A 459 -5.23 -33.33 5.62
C SER A 459 -6.39 -34.12 5.01
N LYS A 460 -7.62 -33.84 5.42
CA LYS A 460 -8.85 -34.40 4.85
C LYS A 460 -9.90 -33.33 4.62
N PHE A 461 -10.72 -33.56 3.61
CA PHE A 461 -11.74 -32.63 3.18
C PHE A 461 -13.04 -33.37 2.92
N ASN A 462 -14.14 -32.79 3.39
CA ASN A 462 -15.47 -33.35 3.20
C ASN A 462 -16.49 -32.24 2.89
N GLY A 463 -17.44 -32.50 2.00
CA GLY A 463 -18.56 -31.59 1.70
C GLY A 463 -18.27 -30.35 0.83
N PHE A 464 -17.01 -30.00 0.58
CA PHE A 464 -16.68 -28.86 -0.29
C PHE A 464 -17.10 -29.09 -1.75
N ASN A 465 -17.56 -28.01 -2.40
CA ASN A 465 -17.81 -28.03 -3.85
C ASN A 465 -16.52 -27.97 -4.66
N SER A 466 -15.51 -27.25 -4.17
CA SER A 466 -14.18 -27.19 -4.76
C SER A 466 -13.14 -26.83 -3.72
N MET A 467 -11.94 -27.37 -3.89
CA MET A 467 -10.79 -27.23 -3.00
C MET A 467 -9.52 -27.33 -3.83
N TYR A 468 -8.60 -26.38 -3.68
CA TYR A 468 -7.33 -26.35 -4.40
C TYR A 468 -6.35 -25.37 -3.73
N GLU A 469 -5.06 -25.64 -3.88
CA GLU A 469 -4.00 -24.69 -3.56
C GLU A 469 -3.69 -23.83 -4.78
N SER A 470 -3.38 -22.56 -4.54
CA SER A 470 -2.91 -21.64 -5.57
C SER A 470 -2.20 -20.42 -4.98
N ASP A 471 -1.31 -19.81 -5.76
CA ASP A 471 -0.73 -18.50 -5.46
C ASP A 471 -1.81 -17.47 -5.14
N LYS A 472 -1.69 -16.84 -3.98
CA LYS A 472 -2.53 -15.72 -3.60
C LYS A 472 -1.94 -14.41 -4.11
N LYS A 473 -2.60 -13.84 -5.12
CA LYS A 473 -2.27 -12.49 -5.60
C LYS A 473 -3.01 -11.44 -4.78
N ILE A 474 -2.29 -10.79 -3.86
CA ILE A 474 -2.73 -9.58 -3.14
C ILE A 474 -2.00 -8.35 -3.68
N GLY A 475 -0.89 -8.53 -4.42
CA GLY A 475 -0.18 -7.54 -5.24
C GLY A 475 0.32 -8.16 -6.55
N ASN A 476 1.26 -7.48 -7.23
CA ASN A 476 1.79 -7.91 -8.53
C ASN A 476 2.72 -9.13 -8.43
N SER A 477 3.42 -9.27 -7.30
CA SER A 477 4.53 -10.22 -7.14
C SER A 477 4.37 -11.21 -5.97
N SER A 478 3.23 -11.21 -5.25
CA SER A 478 3.06 -12.11 -4.09
C SER A 478 2.90 -13.57 -4.52
N SER A 479 3.76 -14.44 -4.00
CA SER A 479 3.84 -15.87 -4.33
C SER A 479 3.57 -16.79 -3.14
N ASP A 480 2.79 -16.34 -2.15
CA ASP A 480 2.36 -17.23 -1.07
C ASP A 480 1.25 -18.14 -1.60
N THR A 481 1.41 -19.44 -1.45
CA THR A 481 0.42 -20.46 -1.73
C THR A 481 -0.64 -20.42 -0.65
N CYS A 482 -1.90 -20.66 -1.03
CA CYS A 482 -2.97 -20.75 -0.06
C CYS A 482 -4.00 -21.80 -0.46
N LEU A 483 -4.69 -22.32 0.55
CA LEU A 483 -5.80 -23.25 0.36
C LEU A 483 -7.09 -22.48 0.09
N ASN A 484 -7.70 -22.70 -1.08
CA ASN A 484 -9.00 -22.15 -1.44
C ASN A 484 -10.10 -23.17 -1.19
N LEU A 485 -11.15 -22.76 -0.48
CA LEU A 485 -12.29 -23.60 -0.14
C LEU A 485 -13.58 -22.95 -0.62
N ARG A 486 -14.40 -23.73 -1.33
CA ARG A 486 -15.77 -23.34 -1.71
C ARG A 486 -16.75 -24.37 -1.17
N TYR A 487 -17.75 -23.91 -0.45
CA TYR A 487 -18.81 -24.76 0.10
C TYR A 487 -20.20 -24.21 -0.24
N SER A 488 -21.20 -25.07 -0.12
CA SER A 488 -22.63 -24.78 -0.26
C SER A 488 -23.38 -25.78 0.60
N GLY A 489 -23.92 -25.32 1.74
CA GLY A 489 -24.49 -26.18 2.76
C GLY A 489 -23.51 -26.52 3.87
N SER A 490 -22.47 -27.31 3.57
CA SER A 490 -21.47 -27.73 4.56
C SER A 490 -20.09 -27.99 3.96
N GLY A 491 -19.06 -27.85 4.77
CA GLY A 491 -17.69 -28.26 4.46
C GLY A 491 -16.93 -28.57 5.75
N ASP A 492 -15.97 -29.48 5.71
CA ASP A 492 -15.10 -29.81 6.84
C ASP A 492 -13.68 -30.03 6.33
N TYR A 493 -12.76 -29.17 6.77
CA TYR A 493 -11.33 -29.30 6.52
C TYR A 493 -10.65 -29.75 7.82
N GLU A 494 -10.11 -30.96 7.81
CA GLU A 494 -9.51 -31.65 8.95
C GLU A 494 -8.00 -31.74 8.78
N LEU A 495 -7.26 -31.29 9.79
CA LEU A 495 -5.83 -31.55 9.97
C LEU A 495 -5.65 -32.61 11.05
N LEU A 496 -5.05 -33.74 10.68
CA LEU A 496 -4.66 -34.83 11.56
C LEU A 496 -3.16 -34.74 11.84
N PHE A 497 -2.79 -34.43 13.07
CA PHE A 497 -1.40 -34.32 13.49
C PHE A 497 -0.78 -35.69 13.73
N ASP A 498 0.42 -35.94 13.20
CA ASP A 498 1.20 -37.15 13.50
C ASP A 498 1.69 -37.15 14.94
N THR A 499 2.15 -35.99 15.40
CA THR A 499 2.57 -35.70 16.77
C THR A 499 1.85 -34.46 17.27
N ALA A 500 1.45 -34.45 18.56
CA ALA A 500 0.74 -33.31 19.13
C ALA A 500 1.55 -32.01 18.94
N PRO A 501 0.94 -30.93 18.42
CA PRO A 501 1.65 -29.68 18.16
C PRO A 501 1.97 -28.96 19.46
N LYS A 502 2.98 -28.09 19.43
CA LYS A 502 3.30 -27.20 20.54
C LYS A 502 2.27 -26.06 20.62
N VAL A 503 1.28 -26.25 21.49
CA VAL A 503 0.20 -25.26 21.68
C VAL A 503 0.71 -24.05 22.49
N LYS A 504 0.44 -22.84 21.97
CA LYS A 504 0.72 -21.56 22.63
C LYS A 504 -0.56 -20.91 23.15
N LYS A 505 -0.58 -19.61 23.45
CA LYS A 505 -1.77 -18.94 24.02
C LYS A 505 -2.89 -18.72 23.01
N TYR A 506 -2.58 -18.61 21.72
CA TYR A 506 -3.54 -18.36 20.65
C TYR A 506 -3.37 -19.37 19.50
N LEU A 507 -4.48 -19.86 18.97
CA LEU A 507 -4.54 -20.40 17.61
C LEU A 507 -4.62 -19.20 16.66
N GLN A 508 -3.77 -19.17 15.64
CA GLN A 508 -3.69 -18.10 14.66
C GLN A 508 -3.84 -18.64 13.24
N VAL A 509 -4.64 -17.97 12.43
CA VAL A 509 -4.91 -18.34 11.03
C VAL A 509 -5.13 -17.09 10.20
N ASP A 510 -4.53 -17.01 9.01
CA ASP A 510 -4.84 -15.96 8.04
C ASP A 510 -6.00 -16.42 7.14
N ILE A 511 -7.08 -15.64 7.10
CA ILE A 511 -8.30 -15.98 6.35
C ILE A 511 -8.69 -14.81 5.45
N ALA A 512 -8.92 -15.09 4.17
CA ALA A 512 -9.49 -14.15 3.22
C ALA A 512 -10.90 -14.59 2.82
N ASN A 513 -11.85 -13.66 2.80
CA ASN A 513 -13.16 -13.89 2.21
C ASN A 513 -13.10 -13.54 0.72
N GLU A 514 -13.33 -14.53 -0.13
CA GLU A 514 -13.21 -14.40 -1.57
C GLU A 514 -14.50 -14.01 -2.27
N GLU A 515 -15.58 -13.84 -1.51
CA GLU A 515 -16.86 -13.37 -2.03
C GLU A 515 -16.81 -11.89 -2.41
N LYS A 516 -17.73 -11.51 -3.28
CA LYS A 516 -17.96 -10.11 -3.64
C LYS A 516 -18.93 -9.47 -2.67
N LEU A 517 -18.83 -8.16 -2.49
CA LEU A 517 -19.74 -7.41 -1.62
C LEU A 517 -21.23 -7.62 -1.97
N GLU A 518 -21.58 -7.82 -3.25
CA GLU A 518 -22.97 -8.03 -3.65
C GLU A 518 -23.55 -9.39 -3.22
N LEU A 519 -22.67 -10.36 -2.92
CA LEU A 519 -23.01 -11.71 -2.46
C LEU A 519 -22.70 -11.90 -0.97
N TYR A 520 -22.35 -10.81 -0.27
CA TYR A 520 -21.83 -10.91 1.08
C TYR A 520 -22.91 -11.30 2.07
N ASN A 521 -22.83 -12.54 2.52
CA ASN A 521 -23.43 -13.02 3.74
C ASN A 521 -22.30 -13.27 4.73
N LYS A 522 -22.38 -12.65 5.93
CA LYS A 522 -21.32 -12.71 6.95
C LYS A 522 -20.79 -14.13 7.08
N VAL A 523 -19.55 -14.35 6.62
CA VAL A 523 -18.92 -15.67 6.64
C VAL A 523 -18.71 -16.07 8.10
N ASN A 524 -19.27 -17.22 8.48
CA ASN A 524 -19.12 -17.77 9.81
C ASN A 524 -18.97 -19.28 9.72
N PHE A 525 -18.00 -19.81 10.47
CA PHE A 525 -17.74 -21.22 10.60
C PHE A 525 -17.17 -21.51 11.99
N LYS A 526 -17.05 -22.79 12.33
CA LYS A 526 -16.51 -23.21 13.62
C LYS A 526 -15.10 -23.75 13.45
N ILE A 527 -14.30 -23.57 14.49
CA ILE A 527 -13.04 -24.29 14.63
C ILE A 527 -13.19 -25.28 15.78
N ARG A 528 -12.83 -26.54 15.54
CA ARG A 528 -12.83 -27.62 16.53
C ARG A 528 -11.40 -28.09 16.80
N LEU A 529 -11.10 -28.34 18.06
CA LEU A 529 -9.94 -29.10 18.49
C LEU A 529 -10.40 -30.42 19.10
N THR A 530 -9.68 -31.50 18.80
CA THR A 530 -9.92 -32.82 19.39
C THR A 530 -8.61 -33.40 19.91
N ASP A 531 -8.60 -33.86 21.17
CA ASP A 531 -7.44 -34.53 21.75
C ASP A 531 -7.34 -36.01 21.39
N LYS A 532 -6.21 -36.65 21.69
CA LYS A 532 -5.99 -38.09 21.43
C LYS A 532 -6.95 -39.03 22.17
N TYR A 533 -7.68 -38.53 23.16
CA TYR A 533 -8.66 -39.28 23.95
C TYR A 533 -10.08 -39.13 23.39
N GLY A 534 -10.26 -38.34 22.33
CA GLY A 534 -11.55 -38.07 21.69
C GLY A 534 -12.37 -36.98 22.36
N ASN A 535 -11.79 -36.19 23.27
CA ASN A 535 -12.49 -35.02 23.82
C ASN A 535 -12.43 -33.87 22.81
N GLU A 536 -13.59 -33.30 22.49
CA GLU A 536 -13.73 -32.23 21.51
C GLU A 536 -14.09 -30.89 22.16
N SER A 537 -13.68 -29.80 21.53
CA SER A 537 -14.15 -28.45 21.85
C SER A 537 -14.24 -27.57 20.61
N GLU A 538 -15.28 -26.74 20.54
CA GLU A 538 -15.57 -25.88 19.39
C GLU A 538 -15.78 -24.43 19.79
N VAL A 539 -15.38 -23.52 18.90
CA VAL A 539 -15.67 -22.08 18.97
C VAL A 539 -16.15 -21.56 17.62
N ASN A 540 -16.93 -20.47 17.60
CA ASN A 540 -17.33 -19.80 16.35
C ASN A 540 -16.34 -18.69 16.02
N ILE A 541 -15.95 -18.55 14.76
CA ILE A 541 -15.01 -17.49 14.38
C ILE A 541 -15.60 -16.07 14.51
N SER A 542 -16.92 -15.93 14.38
CA SER A 542 -17.63 -14.66 14.54
C SER A 542 -17.48 -14.01 15.91
N ASP A 543 -17.08 -14.78 16.92
CA ASP A 543 -16.85 -14.28 18.27
C ASP A 543 -15.51 -13.50 18.37
N TYR A 544 -14.63 -13.65 17.37
CA TYR A 544 -13.27 -13.11 17.37
C TYR A 544 -13.00 -12.12 16.23
N ILE A 545 -13.62 -12.33 15.07
CA ILE A 545 -13.40 -11.51 13.87
C ILE A 545 -14.62 -11.45 12.96
N THR A 546 -14.80 -10.31 12.29
CA THR A 546 -15.70 -10.17 11.13
C THR A 546 -14.87 -10.22 9.86
N LEU A 547 -15.14 -11.19 8.98
CA LEU A 547 -14.47 -11.30 7.68
C LEU A 547 -15.22 -10.49 6.62
N TYR A 548 -14.54 -9.50 6.04
CA TYR A 548 -15.13 -8.63 5.02
C TYR A 548 -14.87 -9.18 3.60
N PRO A 549 -15.84 -9.05 2.69
CA PRO A 549 -15.72 -9.51 1.31
C PRO A 549 -14.83 -8.56 0.51
N LYS A 550 -14.38 -8.97 -0.68
CA LYS A 550 -13.63 -8.10 -1.58
C LYS A 550 -14.40 -6.81 -1.92
N VAL A 551 -13.70 -5.68 -1.93
CA VAL A 551 -14.22 -4.40 -2.41
C VAL A 551 -14.21 -4.38 -3.92
N LYS A 552 -15.28 -3.87 -4.52
CA LYS A 552 -15.34 -3.56 -5.95
C LYS A 552 -14.51 -2.31 -6.21
N VAL A 553 -13.56 -2.38 -7.14
CA VAL A 553 -12.57 -1.33 -7.40
C VAL A 553 -13.00 -0.50 -8.60
N GLU A 554 -13.50 0.70 -8.32
CA GLU A 554 -14.09 1.58 -9.34
C GLU A 554 -13.15 2.77 -9.59
N LYS A 555 -11.96 2.52 -10.16
CA LYS A 555 -10.89 3.52 -10.40
C LYS A 555 -11.24 4.53 -11.49
N SER A 556 -11.98 4.12 -12.51
CA SER A 556 -12.27 4.93 -13.71
C SER A 556 -13.76 5.06 -13.99
N LYS A 557 -14.19 6.26 -14.38
CA LYS A 557 -15.55 6.55 -14.84
C LYS A 557 -15.92 5.77 -16.11
N LEU A 558 -14.94 5.28 -16.86
CA LEU A 558 -15.18 4.48 -18.07
C LEU A 558 -15.51 3.01 -17.76
N GLN A 559 -15.15 2.50 -16.58
CA GLN A 559 -15.47 1.11 -16.19
C GLN A 559 -16.98 0.87 -16.10
N PHE A 560 -17.78 1.93 -15.93
CA PHE A 560 -19.23 1.85 -16.02
C PHE A 560 -19.75 1.46 -17.40
N ILE A 561 -18.98 1.75 -18.45
CA ILE A 561 -19.34 1.40 -19.83
C ILE A 561 -18.91 -0.04 -20.13
N SER A 562 -17.68 -0.42 -19.75
CA SER A 562 -17.16 -1.79 -20.00
C SER A 562 -17.80 -2.83 -19.08
N ASN A 563 -18.24 -2.43 -17.89
CA ASN A 563 -18.68 -3.31 -16.81
C ASN A 563 -17.60 -4.31 -16.34
N GLU A 564 -16.33 -3.93 -16.49
CA GLU A 564 -15.15 -4.68 -16.07
C GLU A 564 -14.53 -4.00 -14.85
N TYR A 565 -14.46 -4.73 -13.73
CA TYR A 565 -13.96 -4.23 -12.46
C TYR A 565 -13.08 -5.25 -11.78
N ASP A 566 -12.05 -4.76 -11.10
CA ASP A 566 -11.27 -5.55 -10.16
C ASP A 566 -12.00 -5.66 -8.82
N TYR A 567 -11.63 -6.69 -8.06
CA TYR A 567 -12.14 -6.93 -6.74
C TYR A 567 -10.97 -7.18 -5.78
N ASN A 568 -10.73 -6.21 -4.90
CA ASN A 568 -9.57 -6.21 -4.02
C ASN A 568 -9.96 -6.65 -2.60
N GLY A 569 -9.14 -7.52 -2.03
CA GLY A 569 -9.25 -7.97 -0.63
C GLY A 569 -7.93 -8.60 -0.23
N SER A 570 -7.78 -8.87 1.06
CA SER A 570 -6.58 -9.50 1.61
C SER A 570 -6.97 -10.39 2.79
N TYR A 571 -6.00 -11.13 3.31
CA TYR A 571 -6.15 -11.86 4.56
C TYR A 571 -6.46 -10.95 5.73
N GLN A 572 -7.19 -11.51 6.69
CA GLN A 572 -7.36 -11.02 8.04
C GLN A 572 -6.85 -12.09 9.00
N THR A 573 -5.98 -11.72 9.93
CA THR A 573 -5.45 -12.68 10.92
C THR A 573 -6.48 -12.92 12.01
N LEU A 574 -7.03 -14.13 12.06
CA LEU A 574 -7.84 -14.64 13.16
C LEU A 574 -6.91 -15.08 14.30
N ARG A 575 -7.21 -14.64 15.53
CA ARG A 575 -6.53 -15.11 16.75
C ARG A 575 -7.56 -15.55 17.78
N ILE A 576 -7.54 -16.82 18.15
CA ILE A 576 -8.46 -17.44 19.11
C ILE A 576 -7.68 -17.81 20.37
N PRO A 577 -8.02 -17.29 21.56
CA PRO A 577 -7.43 -17.73 22.81
C PRO A 577 -7.65 -19.23 23.01
N ILE A 578 -6.56 -19.96 23.22
CA ILE A 578 -6.58 -21.41 23.45
C ILE A 578 -7.38 -21.76 24.73
N SER A 579 -7.43 -20.84 25.70
CA SER A 579 -8.27 -20.96 26.89
C SER A 579 -9.75 -21.14 26.58
N ASP A 580 -10.24 -20.61 25.46
CA ASP A 580 -11.67 -20.60 25.17
C ASP A 580 -12.17 -22.01 24.81
N PHE A 581 -11.29 -22.87 24.28
CA PHE A 581 -11.55 -24.29 24.07
C PHE A 581 -11.67 -25.09 25.38
N LYS A 582 -11.12 -24.61 26.50
CA LYS A 582 -11.23 -25.29 27.80
C LYS A 582 -12.53 -24.99 28.53
N THR A 583 -13.20 -23.88 28.24
CA THR A 583 -14.37 -23.43 29.02
C THR A 583 -15.57 -24.37 28.95
N LYS A 584 -15.61 -25.30 27.99
CA LYS A 584 -16.77 -26.17 27.71
C LYS A 584 -16.45 -27.67 27.60
N SER A 585 -15.22 -28.12 27.82
CA SER A 585 -14.83 -29.53 27.61
C SER A 585 -13.70 -30.01 28.53
N LYS A 586 -13.50 -31.33 28.61
CA LYS A 586 -12.35 -31.96 29.28
C LYS A 586 -11.11 -32.08 28.38
N ILE A 587 -11.05 -31.29 27.30
CA ILE A 587 -9.99 -31.41 26.29
C ILE A 587 -8.59 -31.24 26.88
N ASN A 588 -7.70 -32.17 26.56
CA ASN A 588 -6.29 -32.06 26.87
C ASN A 588 -5.54 -31.36 25.73
N LEU A 589 -5.32 -30.06 25.89
CA LEU A 589 -4.64 -29.22 24.91
C LEU A 589 -3.15 -29.57 24.67
N ASN A 590 -2.52 -30.38 25.52
CA ASN A 590 -1.15 -30.84 25.27
C ASN A 590 -1.11 -32.08 24.37
N GLU A 591 -2.26 -32.64 24.04
CA GLU A 591 -2.43 -33.91 23.35
C GLU A 591 -3.40 -33.76 22.16
N ILE A 592 -3.41 -32.57 21.54
CA ILE A 592 -4.24 -32.28 20.37
C ILE A 592 -3.87 -33.24 19.25
N ARG A 593 -4.89 -33.87 18.66
CA ARG A 593 -4.76 -34.81 17.55
C ARG A 593 -5.41 -34.31 16.27
N TYR A 594 -6.50 -33.54 16.38
CA TYR A 594 -7.21 -32.98 15.23
C TYR A 594 -7.48 -31.48 15.39
N LEU A 595 -7.43 -30.76 14.27
CA LEU A 595 -7.92 -29.40 14.10
C LEU A 595 -8.86 -29.38 12.90
N ASN A 596 -10.12 -29.03 13.10
CA ASN A 596 -11.14 -28.98 12.04
C ASN A 596 -11.65 -27.54 11.83
N PHE A 597 -11.84 -27.18 10.56
CA PHE A 597 -12.55 -25.98 10.10
C PHE A 597 -13.91 -26.42 9.54
N ILE A 598 -14.97 -26.16 10.30
CA ILE A 598 -16.31 -26.71 10.06
C ILE A 598 -17.24 -25.62 9.54
N PHE A 599 -17.50 -25.66 8.25
CA PHE A 599 -18.39 -24.75 7.51
C PHE A 599 -19.81 -25.28 7.51
N LYS A 600 -20.77 -24.43 7.88
CA LYS A 600 -22.20 -24.72 7.79
C LYS A 600 -22.96 -23.46 7.39
N GLY A 601 -23.95 -23.61 6.51
CA GLY A 601 -24.84 -22.51 6.12
C GLY A 601 -24.93 -22.37 4.60
N GLU A 602 -25.14 -21.14 4.16
CA GLU A 602 -25.17 -20.80 2.74
C GLU A 602 -23.83 -21.03 2.05
N SER A 603 -23.75 -20.74 0.76
CA SER A 603 -22.49 -20.85 0.02
C SER A 603 -21.48 -19.80 0.43
N GLY A 604 -20.20 -20.17 0.42
CA GLY A 604 -19.10 -19.23 0.61
C GLY A 604 -17.82 -19.69 -0.07
N LYS A 605 -16.95 -18.73 -0.36
CA LYS A 605 -15.61 -18.93 -0.89
C LYS A 605 -14.60 -18.24 0.02
N ILE A 606 -13.63 -18.99 0.52
CA ILE A 606 -12.57 -18.46 1.39
C ILE A 606 -11.20 -18.96 0.94
N SER A 607 -10.16 -18.22 1.30
CA SER A 607 -8.77 -18.71 1.28
C SER A 607 -8.23 -18.77 2.71
N ILE A 608 -7.50 -19.83 3.03
CA ILE A 608 -6.82 -20.03 4.31
C ILE A 608 -5.32 -20.12 4.07
N ASP A 609 -4.56 -19.53 4.97
CA ASP A 609 -3.10 -19.55 4.97
C ASP A 609 -2.56 -19.42 6.41
N ASN A 610 -1.27 -19.69 6.62
CA ASN A 610 -0.52 -19.43 7.85
C ASN A 610 -1.25 -19.93 9.12
N ILE A 611 -1.61 -21.21 9.13
CA ILE A 611 -2.20 -21.88 10.30
C ILE A 611 -1.08 -22.13 11.30
N GLY A 612 -1.24 -21.70 12.55
CA GLY A 612 -0.21 -21.87 13.58
C GLY A 612 -0.64 -21.49 14.99
N PHE A 613 0.32 -21.48 15.91
CA PHE A 613 0.11 -21.02 17.30
C PHE A 613 1.01 -19.81 17.62
N SER A 614 0.51 -18.86 18.41
CA SER A 614 1.25 -17.67 18.88
C SER A 614 0.93 -17.33 20.34
N ASP A 615 1.71 -16.44 20.97
CA ASP A 615 1.54 -16.03 22.38
C ASP A 615 0.75 -14.72 22.61
#